data_AF-A0A526YVV9-F1
#
_entry.id   AF-A0A526YVV9-F1
#
_cell.length_a   1.000
_cell.length_b   1.000
_cell.length_c   1.000
_cell.angle_alpha   90.00
_cell.angle_beta   90.00
_cell.angle_gamma   90.00
#
_symmetry.space_group_name_H-M   'P 1'
#
loop_
_entity.id
_entity.type
_entity.pdbx_description
1 polymer ?
#
loop_
_entity_poly.entity_id
_entity_poly.type
_entity_poly.pdbx_seq_one_letter_code
_entity_poly.pdbx_strand_id
1 'polypeptide(L)' 'IDHAVGITRLLPVGAEVRAGEALALVHARNAGDAEAAAAAVLSAYSIGASKPPAEKTVIRRILPRG' A
#
# COMPACT_ATOMS: atom_id res chain seq x y z
N ILE A 1 -15.00 -3.33 15.21
CA ILE A 1 -14.39 -3.33 13.87
C ILE A 1 -15.52 -3.14 12.87
N ASP A 2 -15.37 -2.22 11.93
CA ASP A 2 -16.29 -2.09 10.80
C ASP A 2 -15.71 -2.88 9.62
N HIS A 3 -16.50 -3.76 9.03
CA HIS A 3 -16.06 -4.63 7.93
C HIS A 3 -16.21 -3.98 6.55
N ALA A 4 -16.91 -2.84 6.48
CA ALA A 4 -17.06 -2.07 5.24
C ALA A 4 -15.89 -1.12 4.98
N VAL A 5 -15.09 -0.79 6.01
CA VAL A 5 -13.93 0.12 5.87
C VAL A 5 -12.67 -0.65 5.52
N GLY A 6 -11.75 0.01 4.81
CA GLY A 6 -10.49 -0.59 4.40
C GLY A 6 -9.83 0.14 3.24
N ILE A 7 -8.77 -0.46 2.69
CA ILE A 7 -8.02 0.07 1.55
C ILE A 7 -7.97 -0.98 0.44
N THR A 8 -8.16 -0.54 -0.79
CA THR A 8 -8.14 -1.41 -1.99
C THR A 8 -7.40 -0.71 -3.12
N ARG A 9 -7.16 -1.43 -4.23
CA ARG A 9 -6.51 -0.87 -5.44
C ARG A 9 -5.14 -0.23 -5.15
N LEU A 10 -4.41 -0.79 -4.19
CA LEU A 10 -3.07 -0.32 -3.86
C LEU A 10 -2.14 -0.51 -5.05
N LEU A 11 -1.40 0.53 -5.40
CA LEU A 11 -0.32 0.42 -6.37
C LEU A 11 0.78 -0.50 -5.82
N PRO A 12 1.22 -1.53 -6.59
CA PRO A 12 2.29 -2.41 -6.15
C PRO A 12 3.64 -1.68 -6.15
N VAL A 13 4.61 -2.25 -5.43
CA VAL A 13 5.98 -1.74 -5.41
C VAL A 13 6.57 -1.72 -6.83
N GLY A 14 7.13 -0.57 -7.20
CA GLY A 14 7.72 -0.35 -8.52
C GLY A 14 6.71 -0.11 -9.65
N ALA A 15 5.43 0.13 -9.32
CA ALA A 15 4.50 0.74 -10.25
C ALA A 15 4.89 2.20 -10.53
N GLU A 16 4.71 2.63 -11.78
CA GLU A 16 4.80 4.04 -12.15
C GLU A 16 3.50 4.75 -11.78
N VAL A 17 3.60 6.01 -11.36
CA VAL A 17 2.46 6.86 -11.05
C VAL A 17 2.78 8.30 -11.43
N ARG A 18 1.78 9.04 -11.88
CA ARG A 18 1.88 10.47 -12.22
C ARG A 18 1.08 11.32 -11.24
N ALA A 19 1.41 12.61 -11.20
CA ALA A 19 0.63 13.57 -10.42
C ALA A 19 -0.85 13.54 -10.84
N GLY A 20 -1.74 13.41 -9.86
CA GLY A 20 -3.18 13.29 -10.09
C GLY A 20 -3.69 11.84 -10.22
N GLU A 21 -2.81 10.85 -10.33
CA GLU A 21 -3.20 9.44 -10.30
C GLU A 21 -3.29 8.92 -8.85
N ALA A 22 -4.23 8.01 -8.61
CA ALA A 22 -4.49 7.48 -7.27
C ALA A 22 -3.47 6.40 -6.87
N LEU A 23 -2.98 6.47 -5.63
CA LEU A 23 -2.11 5.44 -5.03
C LEU A 23 -2.90 4.24 -4.49
N ALA A 24 -4.09 4.51 -3.95
CA ALA A 24 -5.01 3.54 -3.38
C ALA A 24 -6.42 4.13 -3.31
N LEU A 25 -7.41 3.27 -3.06
CA LEU A 25 -8.79 3.66 -2.77
C LEU A 25 -9.11 3.38 -1.30
N VAL A 26 -9.53 4.43 -0.58
CA VAL A 26 -9.94 4.37 0.82
C VAL A 26 -11.45 4.20 0.92
N HIS A 27 -11.89 3.18 1.65
CA HIS A 27 -13.27 2.98 2.06
C HIS A 27 -13.41 3.39 3.51
N ALA A 28 -14.19 4.44 3.78
CA ALA A 28 -14.40 4.99 5.11
C ALA A 28 -15.89 5.27 5.36
N ARG A 29 -16.27 5.26 6.64
CA ARG A 29 -17.67 5.48 7.06
C ARG A 29 -18.11 6.94 6.93
N ASN A 30 -17.16 7.88 7.01
CA ASN A 30 -17.40 9.31 6.88
C ASN A 30 -16.18 10.00 6.25
N ALA A 31 -16.35 11.27 5.87
CA ALA A 31 -15.33 12.05 5.18
C ALA A 31 -14.08 12.32 6.04
N GLY A 32 -14.24 12.60 7.35
CA GLY A 32 -13.11 12.86 8.23
C GLY A 32 -12.18 11.65 8.37
N ASP A 33 -12.76 10.46 8.52
CA ASP A 33 -11.99 9.21 8.53
C ASP A 33 -11.31 8.96 7.18
N ALA A 34 -11.97 9.31 6.07
CA ALA A 34 -11.40 9.17 4.73
C ALA A 34 -10.16 10.05 4.54
N GLU A 35 -10.22 11.32 4.96
CA GLU A 35 -9.11 12.27 4.89
C GLU A 35 -7.94 11.84 5.77
N ALA A 36 -8.21 11.42 7.01
CA ALA A 36 -7.17 10.93 7.92
C ALA A 36 -6.46 9.68 7.36
N ALA A 37 -7.23 8.73 6.81
CA ALA A 37 -6.68 7.54 6.18
C ALA A 37 -5.90 7.86 4.90
N ALA A 38 -6.38 8.80 4.07
CA ALA A 38 -5.67 9.23 2.87
C ALA A 38 -4.31 9.87 3.22
N ALA A 39 -4.26 10.72 4.25
CA ALA A 39 -3.00 11.29 4.73
C ALA A 39 -2.02 10.20 5.22
N ALA A 40 -2.52 9.19 5.93
CA ALA A 40 -1.70 8.06 6.39
C ALA A 40 -1.17 7.20 5.23
N VAL A 41 -1.97 6.98 4.18
CA VAL A 41 -1.51 6.27 2.98
C VAL A 41 -0.43 7.07 2.24
N LEU A 42 -0.63 8.38 2.09
CA LEU A 42 0.34 9.26 1.43
C LEU A 42 1.68 9.28 2.16
N SER A 43 1.68 9.28 3.50
CA SER A 43 2.93 9.25 4.28
C SER A 43 3.63 7.88 4.28
N ALA A 44 2.89 6.80 4.01
CA ALA A 44 3.43 5.45 3.94
C ALA A 44 4.08 5.12 2.58
N TYR A 45 3.72 5.83 1.51
CA TYR A 45 4.33 5.65 0.19
C TYR A 45 5.58 6.52 0.02
N SER A 46 6.58 5.96 -0.66
CA SER A 46 7.74 6.70 -1.16
C SER A 46 7.78 6.61 -2.68
N ILE A 47 7.94 7.74 -3.35
CA ILE A 47 8.03 7.82 -4.81
C ILE A 47 9.50 8.11 -5.17
N GLY A 48 10.13 7.18 -5.88
CA GLY A 48 11.51 7.29 -6.34
C GLY A 48 11.60 7.52 -7.85
N ALA A 49 12.76 7.96 -8.33
CA ALA A 49 13.00 8.21 -9.75
C ALA A 49 13.20 6.94 -10.59
N SER A 50 13.45 5.79 -9.96
CA SER A 50 13.68 4.52 -10.64
C SER A 50 12.91 3.40 -9.98
N LYS A 51 12.59 2.37 -10.78
CA LYS A 51 11.97 1.16 -10.29
C LYS A 51 12.94 0.41 -9.35
N PRO A 52 12.53 0.09 -8.11
CA PRO A 52 13.38 -0.67 -7.19
C PRO A 52 13.62 -2.09 -7.72
N PRO A 53 14.72 -2.75 -7.29
CA PRO A 53 14.95 -4.15 -7.61
C PRO A 53 13.84 -5.03 -7.03
N ALA A 54 13.50 -6.10 -7.75
CA ALA A 54 12.48 -7.04 -7.28
C ALA A 54 13.03 -7.85 -6.09
N GLU A 55 12.30 -7.82 -4.97
CA GLU A 55 12.61 -8.62 -3.78
C GLU A 55 11.74 -9.88 -3.71
N LYS A 56 12.25 -10.91 -3.03
CA LYS A 56 11.50 -12.15 -2.80
C LYS A 56 10.48 -11.94 -1.69
N THR A 57 9.21 -12.23 -1.96
CA THR A 57 8.15 -12.24 -0.93
C THR A 57 8.42 -13.28 0.17
N VAL A 58 9.06 -14.40 -0.17
CA VAL A 58 9.50 -15.42 0.79
C VAL A 58 11.02 -15.48 0.80
N ILE A 59 11.63 -15.09 1.92
CA ILE A 59 13.09 -15.01 2.06
C ILE A 59 13.70 -16.42 2.22
N ARG A 60 13.16 -17.23 3.13
CA ARG A 60 13.56 -18.64 3.30
C ARG A 60 12.46 -19.45 4.00
N ARG A 61 12.48 -20.76 3.79
CA ARG A 61 11.75 -21.74 4.59
C ARG A 61 12.72 -22.42 5.56
N ILE A 62 12.34 -22.52 6.83
CA ILE A 62 13.14 -23.20 7.85
C ILE A 62 12.47 -24.56 8.12
N LEU A 63 13.24 -25.64 8.00
CA LEU A 63 12.78 -27.01 8.26
C LEU A 63 13.43 -27.55 9.55
N PRO A 64 12.73 -28.40 10.32
CA PRO A 64 13.33 -29.12 11.45
C PRO A 64 14.55 -29.92 10.99
N ARG A 65 15.59 -30.00 11.83
CA ARG A 65 16.70 -30.91 11.60
C ARG A 65 16.23 -32.32 11.95
N GLY A 66 16.37 -33.26 11.01
CA GLY A 66 16.27 -34.69 11.27
C GLY A 66 17.48 -35.22 12.02
#